data_AF-M2Y3F7-F1
#
_entry.id   AF-M2Y3F7-F1
#
_cell.length_a   1.000
_cell.length_b   1.000
_cell.length_c   1.000
_cell.angle_alpha   90.00
_cell.angle_beta   90.00
_cell.angle_gamma   90.00
#
_symmetry.space_group_name_H-M   'P 1'
#
loop_
_entity.id
_entity.type
_entity.pdbx_description
1 polymer ?
#
loop_
_entity_poly.entity_id
_entity_poly.type
_entity_poly.pdbx_seq_one_letter_code
_entity_poly.pdbx_strand_id
1 'polypeptide(L)'
;MTHRLYRYDLSPEQWIIVFVFISSVAVVLLLAIFVRNVLRWKVIRGLKDGIFYSNRYYLNNLSKSARKLILTEAERERQLRVVPQVAADFGWGSPGTELEGVHFKTSIAKSYKVIEEAAKARIPSLELKLGKTVSNYISEIQEYFPTLPTNTCEQYIDFYERACFTKEQFTAAEYRRFVNTVLLLIQHIEHDPCVG
;
A
#
# COMPACT_ATOMS: atom_id res chain seq x y z
N MET A 1 -35.07 -9.46 -45.46
CA MET A 1 -33.63 -9.70 -45.27
C MET A 1 -33.46 -10.89 -44.33
N THR A 2 -33.16 -12.07 -44.86
CA THR A 2 -32.98 -13.30 -44.07
C THR A 2 -31.49 -13.55 -43.85
N HIS A 3 -31.04 -13.48 -42.59
CA HIS A 3 -29.69 -13.84 -42.20
C HIS A 3 -29.49 -15.35 -42.34
N ARG A 4 -28.71 -15.80 -43.33
CA ARG A 4 -28.19 -17.17 -43.38
C ARG A 4 -27.11 -17.32 -42.32
N LEU A 5 -27.42 -18.04 -41.26
CA LEU A 5 -26.44 -18.56 -40.33
C LEU A 5 -25.68 -19.69 -41.04
N TYR A 6 -24.43 -19.46 -41.38
CA TYR A 6 -23.52 -20.51 -41.85
C TYR A 6 -23.23 -21.46 -40.69
N ARG A 7 -23.87 -22.63 -40.68
CA ARG A 7 -23.41 -23.76 -39.87
C ARG A 7 -22.18 -24.34 -40.56
N TYR A 8 -21.03 -24.24 -39.91
CA TYR A 8 -19.86 -25.01 -40.28
C TYR A 8 -20.08 -26.44 -39.76
N ASP A 9 -20.41 -27.37 -40.67
CA ASP A 9 -20.43 -28.80 -40.37
C ASP A 9 -18.99 -29.33 -40.37
N LEU A 10 -18.37 -29.28 -39.19
CA LEU A 10 -17.06 -29.87 -38.95
C LEU A 10 -17.18 -31.39 -38.84
N SER A 11 -16.26 -32.12 -39.46
CA SER A 11 -16.20 -33.57 -39.32
C SER A 11 -15.82 -34.00 -37.90
N PRO A 12 -16.14 -35.23 -37.46
CA PRO A 12 -15.79 -35.72 -36.12
C PRO A 12 -14.29 -35.61 -35.81
N GLU A 13 -13.43 -35.79 -36.82
CA GLU A 13 -11.98 -35.66 -36.69
C GLU A 13 -11.53 -34.20 -36.44
N GLN A 14 -12.20 -33.24 -37.09
CA GLN A 14 -11.92 -31.82 -36.88
C GLN A 14 -12.34 -31.35 -35.48
N TRP A 15 -13.43 -31.89 -34.93
CA TRP A 15 -13.83 -31.62 -33.55
C TRP A 15 -12.77 -32.09 -32.54
N ILE A 16 -12.17 -33.26 -32.75
CA ILE A 16 -11.09 -33.76 -31.89
C ILE A 16 -9.91 -32.78 -31.88
N ILE A 17 -9.50 -32.28 -33.05
CA ILE A 17 -8.41 -31.31 -33.17
C ILE A 17 -8.74 -30.00 -32.42
N VAL A 18 -9.96 -29.49 -32.56
CA VAL A 18 -10.40 -28.26 -31.88
C VAL A 18 -10.39 -28.44 -30.35
N PHE A 19 -10.86 -29.59 -29.84
CA PHE A 19 -10.84 -29.87 -28.40
C PHE A 19 -9.43 -29.95 -27.82
N VAL A 20 -8.50 -30.61 -28.53
CA VAL A 20 -7.09 -30.69 -28.11
C VAL A 20 -6.45 -29.29 -28.10
N PHE A 21 -6.75 -28.45 -29.09
CA PHE A 21 -6.25 -27.09 -29.15
C PHE A 21 -6.80 -26.20 -28.02
N ILE A 22 -8.10 -26.26 -27.74
CA ILE A 22 -8.70 -25.49 -26.63
C ILE A 22 -8.15 -25.94 -25.28
N SER A 23 -7.99 -27.26 -25.09
CA SER A 23 -7.43 -27.83 -23.86
C SER A 23 -5.98 -27.38 -23.63
N SER A 24 -5.14 -27.39 -24.67
CA SER A 24 -3.75 -26.95 -24.56
C SER A 24 -3.62 -25.46 -24.23
N VAL A 25 -4.44 -24.61 -24.85
CA VAL A 25 -4.50 -23.17 -24.54
C VAL A 25 -4.95 -22.94 -23.09
N ALA A 26 -5.95 -23.68 -22.61
CA ALA A 26 -6.42 -23.57 -21.24
C ALA A 26 -5.33 -23.94 -20.22
N VAL A 27 -4.56 -25.01 -20.49
CA VAL A 27 -3.45 -25.44 -19.62
C VAL A 27 -2.33 -24.38 -19.56
N VAL A 28 -1.98 -23.78 -20.70
CA VAL A 28 -0.96 -22.71 -20.75
C VAL A 28 -1.43 -21.48 -19.97
N LEU A 29 -2.70 -21.10 -20.08
CA LEU A 29 -3.27 -19.99 -19.31
C LEU A 29 -3.29 -20.28 -17.82
N LEU A 30 -3.66 -21.49 -17.40
CA LEU A 30 -3.64 -21.89 -15.99
C LEU A 30 -2.22 -21.89 -15.42
N LEU A 31 -1.23 -22.38 -16.17
CA LEU A 31 0.18 -22.31 -15.78
C LEU A 31 0.66 -20.87 -15.66
N ALA A 32 0.31 -19.99 -16.59
CA ALA A 32 0.66 -18.58 -16.52
C ALA A 32 0.06 -17.88 -15.30
N ILE A 33 -1.21 -18.19 -14.97
CA ILE A 33 -1.87 -17.70 -13.75
C ILE A 33 -1.18 -18.24 -12.50
N PHE A 34 -0.84 -19.52 -12.48
CA PHE A 34 -0.15 -20.15 -11.35
C PHE A 34 1.25 -19.55 -11.13
N VAL A 35 2.06 -19.40 -12.18
CA VAL A 35 3.38 -18.76 -12.11
C VAL A 35 3.27 -17.31 -11.65
N ARG A 36 2.30 -16.55 -12.17
CA ARG A 36 2.02 -15.18 -11.74
C ARG A 36 1.65 -15.11 -10.25
N ASN A 37 0.85 -16.06 -9.78
CA ASN A 37 0.48 -16.16 -8.36
C ASN A 37 1.68 -16.56 -7.49
N VAL A 38 2.50 -17.53 -7.91
CA VAL A 38 3.71 -17.93 -7.16
C VAL A 38 4.75 -16.81 -7.10
N LEU A 39 4.95 -16.07 -8.18
CA LEU A 39 5.83 -14.90 -8.22
C LEU A 39 5.30 -13.79 -7.32
N ARG A 40 3.99 -13.48 -7.37
CA ARG A 40 3.34 -12.56 -6.42
C ARG A 40 3.56 -12.99 -4.97
N TRP A 41 3.43 -14.27 -4.66
CA TRP A 41 3.63 -14.80 -3.30
C TRP A 41 5.10 -14.81 -2.84
N LYS A 42 6.08 -14.88 -3.75
CA LYS A 42 7.50 -14.69 -3.40
C LYS A 42 7.84 -13.23 -3.15
N VAL A 43 7.25 -12.30 -3.92
CA VAL A 43 7.42 -10.85 -3.71
C VAL A 43 6.76 -10.39 -2.40
N ILE A 44 5.57 -10.91 -2.09
CA ILE A 44 4.88 -10.66 -0.80
C ILE A 44 5.70 -11.23 0.37
N ARG A 45 6.38 -12.38 0.21
CA ARG A 45 7.28 -12.92 1.24
C ARG A 45 8.55 -12.10 1.41
N GLY A 46 9.15 -11.57 0.34
CA GLY A 46 10.30 -10.67 0.43
C GLY A 46 9.99 -9.36 1.18
N LEU A 47 8.79 -8.81 0.99
CA LEU A 47 8.26 -7.69 1.78
C LEU A 47 7.98 -8.09 3.25
N LYS A 48 7.67 -9.36 3.49
CA LYS A 48 7.40 -9.95 4.81
C LYS A 48 8.66 -10.25 5.62
N ASP A 49 9.84 -10.20 5.01
CA ASP A 49 11.09 -10.55 5.68
C ASP A 49 12.00 -9.32 5.89
N GLY A 50 11.87 -8.27 5.06
CA GLY A 50 12.60 -7.01 5.21
C GLY A 50 12.03 -6.10 6.30
N ILE A 51 10.83 -5.54 6.08
CA ILE A 51 10.12 -4.58 6.96
C ILE A 51 9.87 -5.15 8.39
N PHE A 52 10.09 -6.45 8.57
CA PHE A 52 9.60 -7.26 9.67
C PHE A 52 10.57 -7.46 10.84
N TYR A 53 11.79 -6.94 10.79
CA TYR A 53 12.74 -7.15 11.89
C TYR A 53 12.64 -6.14 13.05
N SER A 54 12.05 -4.94 12.85
CA SER A 54 11.86 -3.98 13.95
C SER A 54 10.39 -3.75 14.36
N ASN A 55 9.41 -4.17 13.55
CA ASN A 55 8.02 -3.70 13.72
C ASN A 55 6.93 -4.79 13.67
N ARG A 56 7.31 -6.04 13.88
CA ARG A 56 6.40 -7.20 13.83
C ARG A 56 5.28 -7.15 14.87
N TYR A 57 5.50 -6.45 15.98
CA TYR A 57 4.53 -6.30 17.06
C TYR A 57 3.37 -5.38 16.67
N TYR A 58 3.67 -4.24 16.02
CA TYR A 58 2.67 -3.24 15.65
C TYR A 58 1.86 -3.64 14.41
N LEU A 59 2.49 -4.25 13.40
CA LEU A 59 1.81 -4.74 12.20
C LEU A 59 0.81 -5.86 12.49
N ASN A 60 1.03 -6.66 13.53
CA ASN A 60 0.11 -7.74 13.88
C ASN A 60 -1.18 -7.24 14.57
N ASN A 61 -1.13 -6.07 15.20
CA ASN A 61 -2.27 -5.44 15.87
C ASN A 61 -3.13 -4.56 14.95
N LEU A 62 -2.66 -4.29 13.73
CA LEU A 62 -3.41 -3.56 12.71
C LEU A 62 -4.51 -4.42 12.08
N SER A 63 -5.66 -3.78 11.78
CA SER A 63 -6.75 -4.41 11.04
C SER A 63 -6.28 -4.99 9.69
N LYS A 64 -6.91 -6.09 9.22
CA LYS A 64 -6.54 -6.73 7.94
C LYS A 64 -6.64 -5.75 6.76
N SER A 65 -7.56 -4.79 6.84
CA SER A 65 -7.78 -3.75 5.84
C SER A 65 -6.62 -2.75 5.79
N ALA A 66 -6.21 -2.18 6.93
CA ALA A 66 -5.08 -1.24 7.01
C ALA A 66 -3.78 -1.90 6.53
N ARG A 67 -3.57 -3.16 6.91
CA ARG A 67 -2.41 -3.96 6.45
C ARG A 67 -2.39 -4.11 4.94
N LYS A 68 -3.55 -4.43 4.33
CA LYS A 68 -3.68 -4.61 2.89
C LYS A 68 -3.44 -3.29 2.15
N LEU A 69 -3.91 -2.17 2.69
CA LEU A 69 -3.76 -0.85 2.08
C LEU A 69 -2.29 -0.42 2.01
N ILE A 70 -1.57 -0.51 3.14
CA ILE A 70 -0.14 -0.15 3.23
C ILE A 70 0.66 -0.96 2.21
N LEU A 71 0.39 -2.26 2.11
CA LEU A 71 1.05 -3.15 1.15
C LEU A 71 0.68 -2.82 -0.30
N THR A 72 -0.59 -2.48 -0.57
CA THR A 72 -1.06 -2.18 -1.93
C THR A 72 -0.50 -0.85 -2.44
N GLU A 73 -0.44 0.19 -1.60
CA GLU A 73 0.14 1.47 -1.99
C GLU A 73 1.66 1.35 -2.18
N ALA A 74 2.36 0.61 -1.30
CA ALA A 74 3.78 0.33 -1.47
C ALA A 74 4.08 -0.45 -2.77
N GLU A 75 3.26 -1.46 -3.10
CA GLU A 75 3.40 -2.23 -4.33
C GLU A 75 3.11 -1.38 -5.59
N ARG A 76 2.11 -0.50 -5.51
CA ARG A 76 1.77 0.45 -6.57
C ARG A 76 2.92 1.43 -6.83
N GLU A 77 3.58 1.95 -5.79
CA GLU A 77 4.72 2.85 -5.96
C GLU A 77 5.91 2.16 -6.62
N ARG A 78 6.18 0.90 -6.26
CA ARG A 78 7.26 0.10 -6.87
C ARG A 78 7.03 -0.23 -8.34
N GLN A 79 5.78 -0.46 -8.75
CA GLN A 79 5.43 -0.78 -10.14
C GLN A 79 5.52 0.42 -11.09
N LEU A 80 5.42 1.65 -10.57
CA LEU A 80 5.27 2.85 -11.41
C LEU A 80 6.58 3.61 -11.64
N ARG A 81 7.73 3.25 -11.02
CA ARG A 81 8.94 4.09 -11.10
C ARG A 81 10.24 3.31 -11.29
N VAL A 82 11.01 3.76 -12.28
CA VAL A 82 12.42 3.40 -12.49
C VAL A 82 13.24 3.98 -11.33
N VAL A 83 13.76 3.11 -10.46
CA VAL A 83 14.65 3.51 -9.38
C VAL A 83 15.96 4.03 -10.00
N PRO A 84 16.36 5.30 -9.76
CA PRO A 84 17.66 5.75 -10.20
C PRO A 84 18.73 4.95 -9.47
N GLN A 85 19.59 4.24 -10.21
CA GLN A 85 20.59 3.32 -9.68
C GLN A 85 21.64 3.98 -8.76
N VAL A 86 21.64 5.31 -8.67
CA VAL A 86 22.64 6.15 -7.96
C VAL A 86 22.03 6.93 -6.78
N ALA A 87 20.71 6.95 -6.59
CA ALA A 87 20.03 7.82 -5.62
C ALA A 87 19.72 7.14 -4.26
N ALA A 88 20.37 6.03 -3.95
CA ALA A 88 20.05 5.16 -2.82
C ALA A 88 20.30 5.77 -1.44
N ASP A 89 21.01 6.90 -1.37
CA ASP A 89 21.47 7.47 -0.10
C ASP A 89 20.58 8.62 0.41
N PHE A 90 19.80 9.26 -0.47
CA PHE A 90 18.99 10.44 -0.10
C PHE A 90 17.63 10.46 -0.81
N GLY A 91 16.56 10.32 -0.03
CA GLY A 91 15.18 10.44 -0.52
C GLY A 91 14.58 9.17 -1.14
N TRP A 92 15.40 8.16 -1.45
CA TRP A 92 14.96 6.85 -1.94
C TRP A 92 15.52 5.71 -1.10
N GLY A 93 14.77 4.62 -0.99
CA GLY A 93 15.29 3.40 -0.38
C GLY A 93 16.23 2.63 -1.31
N SER A 94 17.31 2.12 -0.72
CA SER A 94 18.41 1.49 -1.45
C SER A 94 17.98 0.16 -2.11
N PRO A 95 18.49 -0.17 -3.31
CA PRO A 95 18.22 -1.45 -3.96
C PRO A 95 18.56 -2.65 -3.08
N GLY A 96 17.75 -3.70 -3.16
CA GLY A 96 17.90 -4.91 -2.33
C GLY A 96 17.55 -4.73 -0.84
N THR A 97 17.09 -3.55 -0.41
CA THR A 97 16.56 -3.33 0.94
C THR A 97 15.04 -3.42 0.97
N GLU A 98 14.47 -3.45 2.19
CA GLU A 98 13.02 -3.39 2.41
C GLU A 98 12.36 -2.10 1.88
N LEU A 99 13.15 -1.05 1.71
CA LEU A 99 12.71 0.26 1.25
C LEU A 99 12.93 0.45 -0.25
N GLU A 100 13.42 -0.57 -0.97
CA GLU A 100 13.71 -0.49 -2.39
C GLU A 100 12.51 0.03 -3.18
N GLY A 101 12.73 1.12 -3.92
CA GLY A 101 11.71 1.75 -4.76
C GLY A 101 10.74 2.68 -4.01
N VAL A 102 10.89 2.84 -2.69
CA VAL A 102 10.13 3.82 -1.91
C VAL A 102 10.79 5.19 -2.03
N HIS A 103 10.01 6.19 -2.43
CA HIS A 103 10.44 7.60 -2.35
C HIS A 103 9.90 8.22 -1.07
N PHE A 104 10.79 8.51 -0.12
CA PHE A 104 10.41 8.86 1.25
C PHE A 104 9.49 10.07 1.32
N LYS A 105 9.82 11.17 0.62
CA LYS A 105 8.99 12.39 0.64
C LYS A 105 7.59 12.16 0.08
N THR A 106 7.48 11.40 -1.01
CA THR A 106 6.16 11.11 -1.61
C THR A 106 5.34 10.21 -0.70
N SER A 107 5.97 9.19 -0.11
CA SER A 107 5.31 8.31 0.84
C SER A 107 4.82 9.07 2.09
N ILE A 108 5.67 9.94 2.66
CA ILE A 108 5.29 10.81 3.79
C ILE A 108 4.14 11.74 3.40
N ALA A 109 4.25 12.45 2.28
CA ALA A 109 3.23 13.41 1.83
C ALA A 109 1.86 12.78 1.54
N LYS A 110 1.80 11.47 1.24
CA LYS A 110 0.54 10.75 1.01
C LYS A 110 -0.01 10.06 2.25
N SER A 111 0.78 9.94 3.31
CA SER A 111 0.45 9.11 4.47
C SER A 111 -0.79 9.56 5.23
N TYR A 112 -1.18 10.82 5.12
CA TYR A 112 -2.42 11.35 5.71
C TYR A 112 -3.65 10.55 5.28
N LYS A 113 -3.65 9.96 4.08
CA LYS A 113 -4.76 9.13 3.58
C LYS A 113 -4.93 7.85 4.39
N VAL A 114 -3.83 7.27 4.84
CA VAL A 114 -3.85 6.05 5.66
C VAL A 114 -4.41 6.35 7.05
N ILE A 115 -4.01 7.49 7.62
CA ILE A 115 -4.53 7.98 8.90
C ILE A 115 -6.02 8.31 8.76
N GLU A 116 -6.41 8.95 7.66
CA GLU A 116 -7.80 9.28 7.37
C GLU A 116 -8.68 8.04 7.26
N GLU A 117 -8.24 7.01 6.55
CA GLU A 117 -8.99 5.76 6.48
C GLU A 117 -9.15 5.09 7.86
N ALA A 118 -8.10 5.10 8.69
CA ALA A 118 -8.17 4.58 10.05
C ALA A 118 -9.17 5.37 10.91
N ALA A 119 -9.16 6.71 10.81
CA ALA A 119 -10.09 7.57 11.53
C ALA A 119 -11.53 7.36 11.04
N LYS A 120 -11.76 7.30 9.72
CA LYS A 120 -13.07 7.06 9.10
C LYS A 120 -13.67 5.70 9.47
N ALA A 121 -12.83 4.69 9.70
CA ALA A 121 -13.28 3.38 10.15
C ALA A 121 -13.92 3.42 11.55
N ARG A 122 -13.55 4.39 12.38
CA ARG A 122 -14.09 4.60 13.74
C ARG A 122 -15.19 5.65 13.75
N ILE A 123 -14.96 6.77 13.05
CA ILE A 123 -15.86 7.92 12.97
C ILE A 123 -16.01 8.30 11.49
N PRO A 124 -17.06 7.85 10.79
CA PRO A 124 -17.20 8.03 9.33
C PRO A 124 -17.19 9.49 8.85
N SER A 125 -17.55 10.44 9.72
CA SER A 125 -17.53 11.87 9.42
C SER A 125 -16.14 12.51 9.45
N LEU A 126 -15.12 11.79 9.92
CA LEU A 126 -13.77 12.29 10.17
C LEU A 126 -12.90 12.19 8.90
N GLU A 127 -13.26 12.99 7.90
CA GLU A 127 -12.61 13.07 6.58
C GLU A 127 -11.88 14.41 6.40
N LEU A 128 -10.72 14.40 5.74
CA LEU A 128 -9.97 15.59 5.37
C LEU A 128 -10.74 16.33 4.26
N LYS A 129 -11.44 17.40 4.65
CA LYS A 129 -12.18 18.26 3.72
C LYS A 129 -11.25 19.15 2.90
N LEU A 130 -11.70 19.50 1.69
CA LEU A 130 -11.03 20.47 0.83
C LEU A 130 -10.84 21.81 1.57
N GLY A 131 -9.63 22.37 1.52
CA GLY A 131 -9.29 23.62 2.22
C GLY A 131 -8.83 23.45 3.68
N LYS A 132 -8.86 22.23 4.22
CA LYS A 132 -8.29 21.92 5.54
C LYS A 132 -6.84 21.46 5.39
N THR A 133 -5.96 21.95 6.25
CA THR A 133 -4.56 21.51 6.30
C THR A 133 -4.46 20.16 7.02
N VAL A 134 -3.41 19.39 6.73
CA VAL A 134 -3.14 18.13 7.45
C VAL A 134 -2.90 18.38 8.94
N SER A 135 -2.23 19.49 9.30
CA SER A 135 -2.06 19.89 10.71
C SER A 135 -3.42 20.06 11.41
N ASN A 136 -4.33 20.87 10.84
CA ASN A 136 -5.67 21.07 11.41
C ASN A 136 -6.50 19.78 11.45
N TYR A 137 -6.26 18.86 10.50
CA TYR A 137 -6.92 17.57 10.46
C TYR A 137 -6.45 16.64 11.58
N ILE A 138 -5.14 16.61 11.84
CA ILE A 138 -4.57 15.83 12.95
C ILE A 138 -5.03 16.41 14.30
N SER A 139 -5.13 17.74 14.42
CA SER A 139 -5.74 18.36 15.62
C SER A 139 -7.18 17.92 15.82
N GLU A 140 -8.00 17.90 14.76
CA GLU A 140 -9.37 17.39 14.84
C GLU A 140 -9.40 15.91 15.24
N ILE A 141 -8.56 15.06 14.65
CA ILE A 141 -8.43 13.65 15.07
C ILE A 141 -8.17 13.58 16.57
N GLN A 142 -7.26 14.40 17.09
CA GLN A 142 -6.93 14.39 18.52
C GLN A 142 -8.10 14.80 19.42
N GLU A 143 -9.00 15.69 18.96
CA GLU A 143 -10.22 16.04 19.70
C GLU A 143 -11.17 14.83 19.85
N TYR A 144 -11.25 13.97 18.84
CA TYR A 144 -12.06 12.76 18.89
C TYR A 144 -11.38 11.59 19.60
N PHE A 145 -10.04 11.54 19.59
CA PHE A 145 -9.23 10.49 20.20
C PHE A 145 -8.30 11.10 21.27
N PRO A 146 -8.83 11.44 22.46
CA PRO A 146 -8.07 12.17 23.49
C PRO A 146 -6.92 11.35 24.09
N THR A 147 -6.88 10.03 23.87
CA THR A 147 -5.74 9.20 24.28
C THR A 147 -4.54 9.34 23.35
N LEU A 148 -4.73 9.99 22.19
CA LEU A 148 -3.68 10.22 21.19
C LEU A 148 -2.63 11.21 21.74
N PRO A 149 -1.36 10.79 21.89
CA PRO A 149 -0.35 11.64 22.50
C PRO A 149 -0.01 12.85 21.60
N THR A 150 -0.04 14.06 22.17
CA THR A 150 0.28 15.30 21.45
C THR A 150 1.64 15.25 20.77
N ASN A 151 2.65 14.71 21.45
CA ASN A 151 4.00 14.56 20.89
C ASN A 151 4.00 13.70 19.60
N THR A 152 3.20 12.63 19.56
CA THR A 152 3.08 11.78 18.36
C THR A 152 2.42 12.54 17.21
N CYS A 153 1.39 13.35 17.48
CA CYS A 153 0.75 14.22 16.50
C CYS A 153 1.73 15.26 15.95
N GLU A 154 2.42 15.98 16.83
CA GLU A 154 3.40 17.02 16.47
C GLU A 154 4.54 16.43 15.64
N GLN A 155 5.07 15.27 16.05
CA GLN A 155 6.13 14.58 15.31
C GLN A 155 5.68 14.17 13.90
N TYR A 156 4.45 13.69 13.76
CA TYR A 156 3.90 13.37 12.44
C TYR A 156 3.76 14.62 11.56
N ILE A 157 3.25 15.71 12.13
CA ILE A 157 3.09 16.99 11.42
C ILE A 157 4.46 17.50 10.96
N ASP A 158 5.49 17.45 11.81
CA ASP A 158 6.86 17.85 11.44
C ASP A 158 7.39 17.04 10.25
N PHE A 159 7.26 15.71 10.28
CA PHE A 159 7.64 14.87 9.14
C PHE A 159 6.88 15.24 7.87
N TYR A 160 5.56 15.43 7.99
CA TYR A 160 4.70 15.78 6.87
C TYR A 160 5.07 17.13 6.24
N GLU A 161 5.26 18.15 7.06
CA GLU A 161 5.61 19.50 6.62
C GLU A 161 7.01 19.53 6.02
N ARG A 162 7.99 18.86 6.65
CA ARG A 162 9.33 18.70 6.09
C ARG A 162 9.28 18.03 4.72
N ALA A 163 8.48 16.98 4.55
CA ALA A 163 8.34 16.31 3.26
C ALA A 163 7.68 17.16 2.18
N CYS A 164 6.69 17.99 2.53
CA CYS A 164 5.95 18.80 1.57
C CYS A 164 6.64 20.12 1.22
N PHE A 165 7.27 20.79 2.19
CA PHE A 165 7.65 22.20 2.06
C PHE A 165 9.15 22.44 2.08
N THR A 166 9.95 21.50 2.60
CA THR A 166 11.41 21.67 2.60
C THR A 166 12.04 21.05 1.36
N LYS A 167 13.27 21.47 1.04
CA LYS A 167 14.09 20.83 0.00
C LYS A 167 14.93 19.66 0.53
N GLU A 168 14.94 19.47 1.85
CA GLU A 168 15.71 18.42 2.50
C GLU A 168 15.22 17.04 2.05
N GLN A 169 16.18 16.11 1.98
CA GLN A 169 15.93 14.71 1.70
C GLN A 169 15.92 13.92 3.00
N PHE A 170 15.10 12.87 3.04
CA PHE A 170 15.06 11.97 4.18
C PHE A 170 16.10 10.87 4.04
N THR A 171 16.72 10.54 5.16
CA THR A 171 17.49 9.30 5.31
C THR A 171 16.56 8.11 5.58
N ALA A 172 17.04 6.90 5.33
CA ALA A 172 16.29 5.68 5.68
C ALA A 172 15.96 5.60 7.18
N ALA A 173 16.84 6.11 8.05
CA ALA A 173 16.62 6.14 9.49
C ALA A 173 15.48 7.08 9.89
N GLU A 174 15.44 8.28 9.31
CA GLU A 174 14.32 9.22 9.52
C GLU A 174 13.02 8.67 8.96
N TYR A 175 13.05 8.05 7.78
CA TYR A 175 11.86 7.43 7.21
C TYR A 175 11.30 6.31 8.10
N ARG A 176 12.17 5.47 8.68
CA ARG A 176 11.75 4.45 9.67
C ARG A 176 11.13 5.07 10.92
N ARG A 177 11.67 6.19 11.42
CA ARG A 177 11.05 6.93 12.54
C ARG A 177 9.66 7.42 12.17
N PHE A 178 9.51 8.04 11.00
CA PHE A 178 8.23 8.45 10.47
C PHE A 178 7.22 7.31 10.39
N VAL A 179 7.61 6.15 9.85
CA VAL A 179 6.73 4.96 9.76
C VAL A 179 6.27 4.53 11.16
N ASN A 180 7.15 4.53 12.15
CA ASN A 180 6.79 4.21 13.53
C ASN A 180 5.78 5.22 14.10
N THR A 181 5.97 6.52 13.84
CA THR A 181 5.03 7.57 14.26
C THR A 181 3.64 7.35 13.66
N VAL A 182 3.56 7.05 12.36
CA VAL A 182 2.27 6.75 11.69
C VAL A 182 1.60 5.51 12.28
N LEU A 183 2.36 4.45 12.55
CA LEU A 183 1.82 3.24 13.15
C LEU A 183 1.28 3.48 14.56
N LEU A 184 1.98 4.29 15.35
CA LEU A 184 1.51 4.69 16.68
C LEU A 184 0.22 5.49 16.60
N LEU A 185 0.11 6.46 15.66
CA LEU A 185 -1.12 7.22 15.45
C LEU A 185 -2.30 6.29 15.12
N ILE A 186 -2.11 5.40 14.14
CA ILE A 186 -3.17 4.47 13.72
C ILE A 186 -3.56 3.54 14.87
N GLN A 187 -2.60 3.03 15.64
CA GLN A 187 -2.90 2.15 16.76
C GLN A 187 -3.76 2.85 17.83
N HIS A 188 -3.45 4.11 18.16
CA HIS A 188 -4.27 4.85 19.12
C HIS A 188 -5.67 5.09 18.55
N ILE A 189 -5.81 5.45 17.28
CA ILE A 189 -7.12 5.64 16.63
C ILE A 189 -7.93 4.33 16.64
N GLU A 190 -7.34 3.21 16.22
CA GLU A 190 -8.03 1.92 16.12
C GLU A 190 -8.42 1.36 17.50
N HIS A 191 -7.60 1.58 18.54
CA HIS A 191 -7.77 0.96 19.86
C HIS A 191 -8.16 1.96 20.97
N ASP A 192 -8.52 3.20 20.64
CA ASP A 192 -8.97 4.18 21.65
C ASP A 192 -10.25 3.66 22.34
N PRO A 193 -10.22 3.43 23.67
CA PRO A 193 -11.38 2.92 24.41
C PRO A 193 -12.50 3.95 24.55
N CYS A 194 -12.23 5.24 24.30
CA CYS A 194 -13.20 6.33 24.48
C CYS A 194 -14.17 6.47 23.30
N VAL A 195 -13.89 5.82 22.16
CA VAL A 195 -14.72 5.88 20.95
C VAL A 195 -15.27 4.48 20.68
N GLY A 196 -16.49 4.20 21.17
CA GLY A 196 -17.16 2.89 21.05
C GLY A 196 -18.42 2.98 20.23
#